data_AF-A0A069RMW4-F1
#
_entry.id   AF-A0A069RMW4-F1
#
_cell.length_a   1.000
_cell.length_b   1.000
_cell.length_c   1.000
_cell.angle_alpha   90.00
_cell.angle_beta   90.00
_cell.angle_gamma   90.00
#
_symmetry.space_group_name_H-M   'P 1'
#
loop_
_entity.id
_entity.type
_entity.pdbx_description
1 polymer ?
#
loop_
_entity_poly.entity_id
_entity_poly.type
_entity_poly.pdbx_seq_one_letter_code
_entity_poly.pdbx_strand_id
1 'polypeptide(L)'
;MSKVYMVILGMMVVTYVPRVLPFYILEKINLSQQARRSLTYIPYAALGAMVIPEGVSAVPGHPVVSTMALGVAALLICIRENLFVAVIGSMLFAYACLSFI
;
A
#
# COMPACT_ATOMS: atom_id res chain seq x y z
N MET A 1 8.68 30.44 17.06
CA MET A 1 8.86 29.17 17.79
C MET A 1 7.55 28.64 18.41
N SER A 2 6.76 29.40 19.18
CA SER A 2 5.50 28.88 19.80
C SER A 2 4.41 28.39 18.84
N LYS A 3 4.28 28.98 17.64
CA LYS A 3 3.25 28.56 16.67
C LYS A 3 3.46 27.13 16.14
N VAL A 4 4.72 26.69 16.04
CA VAL A 4 5.07 25.35 15.56
C VAL A 4 4.59 24.29 16.56
N TYR A 5 4.79 24.53 17.86
CA TYR A 5 4.29 23.63 18.90
C TYR A 5 2.77 23.50 18.89
N MET A 6 2.05 24.61 18.67
CA MET A 6 0.59 24.61 18.59
C MET A 6 0.06 23.86 17.35
N VAL A 7 0.77 23.96 16.21
CA VAL A 7 0.46 23.17 15.00
C VAL A 7 0.75 21.69 15.21
N ILE A 8 1.87 21.33 15.84
CA ILE A 8 2.21 19.93 16.16
C ILE A 8 1.15 19.33 17.09
N LEU A 9 0.75 20.06 18.15
CA LEU A 9 -0.31 19.63 19.06
C LEU A 9 -1.64 19.46 18.34
N GLY A 10 -2.03 20.42 17.48
CA GLY A 10 -3.25 20.33 16.68
C GLY A 10 -3.25 19.14 15.71
N MET A 11 -2.13 18.91 15.03
CA MET A 11 -1.98 17.81 14.07
C MET A 11 -1.94 16.44 14.77
N MET A 12 -1.34 16.37 15.97
CA MET A 12 -1.38 15.19 16.81
C MET A 12 -2.82 14.83 17.16
N VAL A 13 -3.61 15.79 17.66
CA VAL A 13 -5.02 15.56 18.01
C VAL A 13 -5.83 15.12 16.79
N VAL A 14 -5.74 15.85 15.68
CA VAL A 14 -6.49 15.54 14.45
C VAL A 14 -6.10 14.20 13.82
N THR A 15 -4.87 13.72 14.01
CA THR A 15 -4.44 12.41 13.47
C THR A 15 -4.78 11.26 14.42
N TYR A 16 -4.70 11.49 15.74
CA TYR A 16 -4.91 10.44 16.74
C TYR A 16 -6.40 10.11 16.88
N VAL A 17 -7.26 11.12 16.83
CA VAL A 17 -8.72 10.95 16.91
C VAL A 17 -9.22 9.94 15.85
N PRO A 18 -9.04 10.13 14.53
CA PRO A 18 -9.51 9.18 13.53
C PRO A 18 -8.77 7.84 13.54
N ARG A 19 -7.60 7.70 14.20
CA ARG A 19 -6.94 6.39 14.38
C ARG A 19 -7.53 5.58 15.51
N VAL A 20 -7.87 6.20 16.64
CA VAL A 20 -8.35 5.48 17.84
C VAL A 20 -9.87 5.36 17.85
N LEU A 21 -10.57 6.34 17.29
CA LEU A 21 -12.03 6.35 17.20
C LEU A 21 -12.60 5.11 16.48
N PRO A 22 -12.04 4.63 15.35
CA PRO A 22 -12.52 3.40 14.72
C PRO A 22 -12.37 2.23 15.68
N PHE A 23 -11.20 2.02 16.27
CA PHE A 23 -10.98 0.91 17.20
C PHE A 23 -11.97 0.90 18.36
N TYR A 24 -12.24 2.08 18.95
CA TYR A 24 -13.16 2.19 20.08
C TYR A 24 -14.63 1.95 19.69
N ILE A 25 -15.06 2.44 18.52
CA ILE A 25 -16.42 2.20 17.99
C ILE A 25 -16.59 0.72 17.65
N LEU A 26 -15.58 0.11 17.02
CA LEU A 26 -15.58 -1.29 16.63
C LEU A 26 -15.55 -2.26 17.81
N GLU A 27 -14.99 -1.85 18.97
CA GLU A 27 -15.02 -2.64 20.20
C GLU A 27 -16.40 -2.59 20.89
N LYS A 28 -17.11 -1.47 20.79
CA LYS A 28 -18.42 -1.26 21.44
C LYS A 28 -19.59 -1.89 20.67
N ILE A 29 -19.44 -2.07 19.37
CA ILE A 29 -20.39 -2.82 18.55
C ILE A 29 -20.03 -4.31 18.73
N ASN A 30 -20.97 -5.13 19.18
CA ASN A 30 -20.83 -6.59 19.16
C ASN A 30 -20.79 -7.05 17.70
N LEU A 31 -19.64 -6.93 17.06
CA LEU A 31 -19.43 -7.38 15.69
C LEU A 31 -19.65 -8.89 15.67
N SER A 32 -20.64 -9.33 14.89
CA SER A 32 -20.80 -10.76 14.64
C SER A 32 -19.48 -11.32 14.11
N GLN A 33 -19.23 -12.60 14.36
CA GLN A 33 -17.98 -13.27 13.98
C GLN A 33 -17.64 -13.09 12.48
N GLN A 34 -18.65 -12.83 11.65
CA GLN A 34 -18.54 -12.54 10.22
C GLN A 34 -18.02 -11.12 9.93
N ALA A 35 -18.52 -10.10 10.62
CA ALA A 35 -18.04 -8.71 10.45
C ALA A 35 -16.60 -8.54 10.94
N ARG A 36 -16.23 -9.21 12.04
CA ARG A 36 -14.86 -9.20 12.56
C ARG A 36 -13.88 -9.89 11.60
N ARG A 37 -14.32 -10.97 10.93
CA ARG A 37 -13.56 -11.63 9.85
C ARG A 37 -13.40 -10.70 8.65
N SER A 38 -14.47 -10.04 8.18
CA SER A 38 -14.42 -9.09 7.07
C SER A 38 -13.45 -7.94 7.31
N LEU A 39 -13.40 -7.42 8.54
CA LEU A 39 -12.51 -6.31 8.88
C LEU A 39 -11.02 -6.68 8.79
N THR A 40 -10.67 -7.92 9.15
CA THR A 40 -9.31 -8.45 8.99
C THR A 40 -8.88 -8.55 7.52
N TYR A 41 -9.85 -8.67 6.59
CA TYR A 41 -9.56 -8.68 5.14
C TYR A 41 -9.44 -7.27 4.54
N ILE A 42 -9.91 -6.22 5.23
CA ILE A 42 -9.83 -4.84 4.71
C ILE A 42 -8.38 -4.42 4.42
N PRO A 43 -7.39 -4.61 5.32
CA PRO A 43 -6.01 -4.23 5.04
C PRO A 43 -5.44 -4.94 3.81
N TYR A 44 -5.67 -6.24 3.68
CA TYR A 44 -5.18 -7.02 2.54
C TYR A 44 -5.86 -6.61 1.23
N ALA A 45 -7.18 -6.36 1.26
CA ALA A 45 -7.91 -5.86 0.11
C ALA A 45 -7.46 -4.45 -0.29
N ALA A 46 -7.22 -3.56 0.69
CA ALA A 46 -6.72 -2.21 0.44
C ALA A 46 -5.30 -2.24 -0.16
N LEU A 47 -4.40 -3.05 0.39
CA LEU A 47 -3.05 -3.24 -0.17
C LEU A 47 -3.11 -3.75 -1.62
N GLY A 48 -3.92 -4.77 -1.89
CA GLY A 48 -4.10 -5.26 -3.26
C GLY A 48 -4.71 -4.22 -4.20
N ALA A 49 -5.73 -3.50 -3.74
CA ALA A 49 -6.39 -2.45 -4.51
C ALA A 49 -5.50 -1.22 -4.74
N MET A 50 -4.47 -1.00 -3.92
CA MET A 50 -3.46 0.05 -4.15
C MET A 50 -2.35 -0.43 -5.09
N VAL A 51 -1.79 -1.62 -4.85
CA VAL A 51 -0.63 -2.13 -5.60
C VAL A 51 -0.94 -2.34 -7.08
N ILE A 52 -2.13 -2.83 -7.42
CA ILE A 52 -2.51 -3.08 -8.81
C ILE A 52 -2.55 -1.79 -9.63
N PRO A 53 -3.37 -0.77 -9.33
CA PRO A 53 -3.44 0.45 -10.13
C PRO A 53 -2.14 1.26 -10.08
N GLU A 54 -1.47 1.34 -8.93
CA GLU A 54 -0.22 2.10 -8.81
C GLU A 54 0.93 1.40 -9.56
N GLY A 55 1.02 0.07 -9.52
CA GLY A 55 2.03 -0.65 -10.28
C GLY A 55 1.77 -0.64 -11.79
N VAL A 56 0.50 -0.62 -12.23
CA VAL A 56 0.15 -0.55 -13.66
C VAL A 56 0.39 0.84 -14.24
N SER A 57 0.26 1.88 -13.40
CA SER A 57 0.44 3.28 -13.81
C SER A 57 1.81 3.85 -13.40
N ALA A 58 2.75 3.00 -12.95
CA ALA A 58 4.03 3.45 -12.42
C ALA A 58 4.92 4.13 -13.49
N VAL A 59 4.79 3.74 -14.77
CA VAL A 59 5.53 4.34 -15.89
C VAL A 59 4.59 5.14 -16.80
N PRO A 60 4.62 6.49 -16.74
CA PRO A 60 3.78 7.33 -17.60
C PRO A 60 4.22 7.21 -19.07
N GLY A 61 3.28 6.85 -19.95
CA GLY A 61 3.49 6.74 -21.40
C GLY A 61 3.59 5.30 -21.93
N HIS A 62 3.96 4.32 -21.09
CA HIS A 62 4.10 2.91 -21.50
C HIS A 62 3.48 1.93 -20.49
N PRO A 63 2.14 1.81 -20.43
CA PRO A 63 1.44 0.93 -19.48
C PRO A 63 1.79 -0.56 -19.68
N VAL A 64 2.21 -0.95 -20.90
CA VAL A 64 2.62 -2.34 -21.20
C VAL A 64 3.92 -2.72 -20.48
N VAL A 65 4.88 -1.79 -20.36
CA VAL A 65 6.13 -2.04 -19.65
C VAL A 65 5.88 -2.12 -18.14
N SER A 66 5.00 -1.26 -17.63
CA SER A 66 4.62 -1.23 -16.22
C SER A 66 3.90 -2.51 -15.78
N THR A 67 2.95 -3.02 -16.58
CA THR A 67 2.26 -4.28 -16.29
C THR A 67 3.19 -5.49 -16.33
N MET A 68 4.14 -5.52 -17.28
CA MET A 68 5.16 -6.56 -17.35
C MET A 68 6.09 -6.53 -16.12
N ALA A 69 6.54 -5.34 -15.70
CA ALA A 69 7.37 -5.20 -14.50
C ALA A 69 6.63 -5.64 -13.22
N LEU A 70 5.33 -5.33 -13.12
CA LEU A 70 4.46 -5.78 -12.02
C LEU A 70 4.32 -7.30 -12.01
N GLY A 71 4.16 -7.91 -13.19
CA GLY A 71 4.14 -9.37 -13.35
C GLY A 71 5.46 -10.02 -12.95
N VAL A 72 6.60 -9.42 -13.32
CA VAL A 72 7.94 -9.87 -12.92
C VAL A 72 8.15 -9.72 -11.41
N ALA A 73 7.69 -8.64 -10.79
CA ALA A 73 7.68 -8.49 -9.33
C ALA A 73 6.91 -9.63 -8.65
N ALA A 74 5.70 -9.93 -9.12
CA ALA A 74 4.89 -11.01 -8.58
C ALA A 74 5.56 -12.38 -8.72
N LEU A 75 6.14 -12.66 -9.90
CA LEU A 75 6.88 -13.90 -10.16
C LEU A 75 8.13 -14.04 -9.27
N LEU A 76 8.88 -12.95 -9.10
CA LEU A 76 10.07 -12.94 -8.24
C LEU A 76 9.70 -13.16 -6.77
N ILE A 77 8.59 -12.60 -6.27
CA ILE A 77 8.10 -12.86 -4.90
C ILE A 77 7.73 -14.33 -4.73
N CYS A 78 7.11 -14.95 -5.73
CA CYS A 78 6.76 -16.37 -5.68
C CYS A 78 7.98 -17.30 -5.62
N ILE A 79 9.10 -16.92 -6.24
CA ILE A 79 10.34 -17.72 -6.24
C ILE A 79 11.22 -17.38 -5.02
N ARG A 80 11.21 -16.11 -4.61
CA ARG A 80 12.01 -15.54 -3.53
C ARG A 80 11.06 -14.83 -2.58
N GLU A 81 10.87 -15.41 -1.39
CA GLU A 81 10.08 -14.79 -0.30
C GLU A 81 10.69 -13.47 0.25
N ASN A 82 11.71 -12.92 -0.43
CA ASN A 82 12.40 -11.70 -0.03
C ASN A 82 11.90 -10.50 -0.84
N LEU A 83 11.05 -9.67 -0.22
CA LEU A 83 10.43 -8.48 -0.82
C LEU A 83 11.44 -7.53 -1.47
N PHE A 84 12.60 -7.32 -0.84
CA PHE A 84 13.65 -6.44 -1.37
C PHE A 84 14.15 -6.88 -2.75
N VAL A 85 14.32 -8.20 -2.96
CA VAL A 85 14.81 -8.74 -4.23
C VAL A 85 13.78 -8.52 -5.34
N ALA A 86 12.49 -8.68 -5.04
CA ALA A 86 11.43 -8.46 -5.99
C ALA A 86 11.27 -6.99 -6.41
N VAL A 87 11.37 -6.06 -5.44
CA VAL A 87 11.29 -4.62 -5.73
C VAL A 87 12.48 -4.18 -6.59
N ILE A 88 13.70 -4.53 -6.18
CA ILE A 88 14.91 -4.15 -6.95
C ILE A 88 14.92 -4.83 -8.32
N GLY A 89 14.54 -6.10 -8.40
CA GLY A 89 14.50 -6.86 -9.66
C GLY A 89 13.48 -6.30 -10.66
N SER A 90 12.27 -5.95 -10.20
CA SER A 90 11.25 -5.34 -11.05
C SER A 90 11.60 -3.92 -11.48
N MET A 91 12.23 -3.12 -10.61
CA MET A 91 12.78 -1.80 -10.99
C MET A 91 13.85 -1.91 -12.07
N LEU A 92 14.81 -2.83 -11.91
CA LEU A 92 15.86 -3.07 -12.91
C LEU A 92 15.28 -3.55 -14.24
N PHE A 93 14.28 -4.45 -14.20
CA PHE A 93 13.61 -4.93 -15.39
C PHE A 93 12.85 -3.81 -16.11
N ALA A 94 12.10 -2.99 -15.38
CA ALA A 94 11.39 -1.84 -15.95
C ALA A 94 12.37 -0.86 -16.60
N TYR A 95 13.49 -0.57 -15.96
CA TYR A 95 14.52 0.31 -16.49
C TYR A 95 15.19 -0.26 -17.75
N ALA A 96 15.53 -1.56 -17.76
CA ALA A 96 16.12 -2.22 -18.92
C ALA A 96 15.16 -2.22 -20.12
N CYS A 97 13.87 -2.45 -19.88
CA CYS A 97 12.85 -2.43 -20.91
C CYS A 97 12.60 -1.02 -21.46
N LEU A 98 12.60 0.01 -20.60
CA LEU A 98 12.50 1.40 -21.01
C LEU A 98 13.75 1.87 -21.77
N SER A 99 14.94 1.42 -21.39
CA SER A 99 16.19 1.77 -22.07
C SER A 99 16.31 1.17 -23.47
N PHE A 100 15.46 0.22 -23.83
CA PHE A 100 15.45 -0.45 -25.13
C PHE A 100 14.40 0.12 -26.10
N ILE A 101 13.48 0.96 -25.60
CA ILE A 101 12.44 1.67 -26.37
C ILE A 101 12.91 3.08 -26.72
#